data_AF-C8CHF3-F1
#
_entry.id   AF-C8CHF3-F1
#
_cell.length_a   1.000
_cell.length_b   1.000
_cell.length_c   1.000
_cell.angle_alpha   90.00
_cell.angle_beta   90.00
_cell.angle_gamma   90.00
#
_symmetry.space_group_name_H-M   'P 1'
#
loop_
_entity.id
_entity.type
_entity.pdbx_description
1 polymer ?
#
loop_
_entity_poly.entity_id
_entity_poly.type
_entity_poly.pdbx_seq_one_letter_code
_entity_poly.pdbx_strand_id
1 'polypeptide(L)'
;VIFNYKEKNLLINKEIRCKDDVYTHLYTLIVKPDNTYVVKIDNEKVESGELEKDWDFLPPKKMKDPEAKKPEDWDDNAKIEDPDDKKPEDWDQPEYIPDPDAVKPED
;
A
#
# COMPACT_ATOMS: atom_id res chain seq x y z
N VAL A 1 -3.38 0.87 -24.26
CA VAL A 1 -4.66 0.64 -24.97
C VAL A 1 -5.70 1.57 -24.37
N ILE A 2 -6.46 2.30 -25.20
CA ILE A 2 -7.46 3.29 -24.75
C ILE A 2 -8.83 2.89 -25.29
N PHE A 3 -9.85 2.89 -24.43
CA PHE A 3 -11.25 2.74 -24.83
C PHE A 3 -12.01 4.05 -24.61
N ASN A 4 -12.86 4.43 -25.55
CA ASN A 4 -13.83 5.49 -25.32
C ASN A 4 -15.08 4.90 -24.66
N TYR A 5 -15.50 5.46 -23.53
CA TYR A 5 -16.72 5.06 -22.83
C TYR A 5 -17.35 6.28 -22.17
N LYS A 6 -18.64 6.53 -22.45
CA LYS A 6 -19.40 7.69 -21.94
C LYS A 6 -18.63 9.01 -22.11
N GLU A 7 -18.14 9.26 -23.31
CA GLU A 7 -17.40 10.48 -23.69
C GLU A 7 -16.05 10.66 -22.98
N LYS A 8 -15.59 9.65 -22.23
CA LYS A 8 -14.27 9.64 -21.59
C LYS A 8 -13.37 8.62 -22.25
N ASN A 9 -12.12 9.01 -22.47
CA ASN A 9 -11.06 8.11 -22.95
C ASN A 9 -10.39 7.48 -21.73
N LEU A 10 -10.58 6.17 -21.56
CA LEU A 10 -10.06 5.40 -20.44
C LEU A 10 -8.80 4.64 -20.89
N LEU A 11 -7.68 4.95 -20.25
CA LEU A 11 -6.44 4.21 -20.43
C LEU A 11 -6.49 2.92 -19.61
N ILE A 12 -5.86 1.87 -20.13
CA ILE A 12 -5.69 0.61 -19.41
C ILE A 12 -4.85 0.81 -18.14
N ASN A 13 -5.23 0.17 -17.04
CA ASN A 13 -4.53 0.25 -15.76
C ASN A 13 -3.27 -0.62 -15.69
N LYS A 14 -3.10 -1.54 -16.65
CA LYS A 14 -1.94 -2.42 -16.78
C LYS A 14 -0.88 -1.84 -17.69
N GLU A 15 0.38 -1.99 -17.31
CA GLU A 15 1.52 -1.62 -18.14
C GLU A 15 1.80 -2.71 -19.18
N ILE A 16 1.62 -2.39 -20.46
CA ILE A 16 1.95 -3.29 -21.58
C ILE A 16 3.21 -2.73 -22.23
N ARG A 17 4.34 -3.41 -22.03
CA ARG A 17 5.62 -3.00 -22.59
C ARG A 17 5.63 -3.19 -24.11
N CYS A 18 5.85 -2.10 -24.83
CA CYS A 18 6.08 -2.14 -26.27
C CYS A 18 7.48 -2.66 -26.58
N LYS A 19 7.66 -3.23 -27.77
CA LYS A 19 8.97 -3.54 -28.32
C LYS A 19 9.61 -2.24 -28.81
N ASP A 20 10.88 -2.05 -28.47
CA ASP A 20 11.68 -0.84 -28.69
C ASP A 20 12.88 -1.07 -29.62
N ASP A 21 12.91 -2.20 -30.34
CA ASP A 21 13.96 -2.51 -31.30
C ASP A 21 13.68 -1.93 -32.70
N VAL A 22 14.58 -2.21 -33.66
CA VAL A 22 14.53 -1.68 -35.04
C VAL A 22 13.73 -2.56 -36.01
N TYR A 23 13.17 -3.67 -35.54
CA TYR A 23 12.41 -4.61 -36.35
C TYR A 23 10.92 -4.22 -36.42
N THR A 24 10.22 -4.84 -37.36
CA THR A 24 8.78 -4.67 -37.50
C THR A 24 8.07 -5.62 -36.54
N HIS A 25 7.18 -5.07 -35.71
CA HIS A 25 6.36 -5.85 -34.78
C HIS A 25 4.88 -5.80 -35.15
N LEU A 26 4.17 -6.90 -34.93
CA LEU A 26 2.75 -7.02 -35.14
C LEU A 26 2.00 -6.85 -33.81
N TYR A 27 1.17 -5.83 -33.71
CA TYR A 27 0.31 -5.60 -32.54
C TYR A 27 -1.13 -6.00 -32.87
N THR A 28 -1.71 -6.89 -32.06
CA THR A 28 -3.10 -7.33 -32.22
C THR A 28 -3.87 -7.13 -30.92
N LEU A 29 -5.01 -6.46 -31.00
CA LEU A 29 -5.98 -6.35 -29.91
C LEU A 29 -7.23 -7.14 -30.28
N ILE A 30 -7.62 -8.09 -29.43
CA ILE A 30 -8.84 -8.87 -29.56
C ILE A 30 -9.76 -8.48 -28.41
N VAL A 31 -10.95 -7.98 -28.73
CA VAL A 31 -12.00 -7.63 -27.77
C VAL A 31 -13.18 -8.55 -28.02
N LYS A 32 -13.64 -9.24 -26.99
CA LYS A 32 -14.74 -10.20 -27.08
C LYS A 32 -16.02 -9.63 -26.48
N PRO A 33 -17.19 -10.10 -26.92
CA PRO A 33 -18.49 -9.67 -26.39
C PRO A 33 -18.76 -10.16 -24.95
N ASP A 34 -17.92 -11.06 -24.41
CA ASP A 34 -17.96 -11.52 -23.02
C ASP A 34 -17.23 -10.56 -22.04
N ASN A 35 -16.95 -9.32 -22.47
CA ASN A 35 -16.17 -8.32 -21.74
C ASN A 35 -14.72 -8.72 -21.42
N THR A 36 -14.14 -9.68 -22.16
CA THR A 36 -12.72 -10.00 -22.06
C THR A 36 -11.90 -9.43 -23.21
N TYR A 37 -10.61 -9.22 -22.98
CA TYR A 37 -9.68 -8.76 -24.00
C TYR A 37 -8.38 -9.57 -23.99
N VAL A 38 -7.70 -9.58 -25.13
CA VAL A 38 -6.37 -10.18 -25.31
C VAL A 38 -5.53 -9.23 -26.15
N VAL A 39 -4.32 -8.95 -25.69
CA VAL A 39 -3.30 -8.22 -26.45
C VAL A 39 -2.22 -9.22 -26.85
N LYS A 40 -1.87 -9.20 -28.14
CA LYS A 40 -0.77 -9.98 -28.68
C LYS A 40 0.27 -9.08 -29.34
N ILE A 41 1.53 -9.45 -29.17
CA ILE A 41 2.67 -8.86 -29.88
C ILE A 41 3.35 -10.02 -30.61
N ASP A 42 3.56 -9.90 -31.90
CA ASP A 42 4.18 -10.93 -32.76
C ASP A 42 3.45 -12.29 -32.66
N ASN A 43 2.11 -12.24 -32.61
CA ASN A 43 1.19 -13.37 -32.39
C ASN A 43 1.29 -14.07 -31.03
N GLU A 44 2.21 -13.65 -30.16
CA GLU A 44 2.31 -14.12 -28.78
C GLU A 44 1.38 -13.34 -27.86
N LYS A 45 0.69 -14.05 -26.96
CA LYS A 45 -0.17 -13.43 -25.96
C LYS A 45 0.68 -12.76 -24.89
N VAL A 46 0.68 -11.44 -24.85
CA VAL A 46 1.40 -10.65 -23.84
C VAL A 46 0.51 -10.22 -22.69
N GLU A 47 -0.80 -10.04 -22.92
CA GLU A 47 -1.73 -9.62 -21.89
C GLU A 47 -3.15 -10.15 -22.16
N SER A 48 -3.91 -10.41 -21.10
CA SER A 48 -5.35 -10.68 -21.18
C SER A 48 -6.04 -10.44 -19.86
N GLY A 49 -7.30 -10.05 -19.92
CA GLY A 49 -8.12 -9.93 -18.73
C GLY A 49 -9.55 -9.56 -19.06
N GLU A 50 -10.19 -8.97 -18.06
CA GLU A 50 -11.56 -8.47 -18.14
C GLU A 50 -11.52 -6.94 -18.26
N LEU A 51 -12.32 -6.41 -19.17
CA LEU A 51 -12.45 -4.97 -19.40
C LEU A 51 -12.84 -4.22 -18.10
N GLU A 52 -13.77 -4.77 -17.32
CA GLU A 52 -14.23 -4.15 -16.07
C GLU A 52 -13.20 -4.11 -14.94
N LYS A 53 -12.18 -4.98 -15.00
CA LYS A 53 -11.13 -5.05 -13.97
C LYS A 53 -9.93 -4.20 -14.34
N ASP A 54 -9.60 -4.16 -15.63
CA ASP A 54 -8.38 -3.54 -16.14
C ASP A 54 -8.59 -2.10 -16.64
N TRP A 55 -9.84 -1.60 -16.63
CA TRP A 55 -10.21 -0.20 -16.89
C TRP A 55 -11.29 0.28 -15.91
N ASP A 56 -11.29 1.58 -15.65
CA ASP A 56 -12.26 2.24 -14.77
C ASP A 56 -13.57 2.61 -15.50
N PHE A 57 -14.23 1.61 -16.11
CA PHE A 57 -15.54 1.80 -16.75
C PHE A 57 -16.66 2.10 -15.76
N LEU A 58 -16.59 1.47 -14.59
CA LEU A 58 -17.63 1.51 -13.57
C LEU A 58 -17.09 2.17 -12.30
N PRO A 59 -17.95 2.86 -11.53
CA PRO A 59 -17.59 3.31 -10.20
C PRO A 59 -17.19 2.11 -9.31
N PRO A 60 -16.37 2.34 -8.27
CA PRO A 60 -15.88 1.27 -7.41
C PRO A 60 -17.05 0.46 -6.81
N LYS A 61 -16.99 -0.86 -6.93
CA LYS A 61 -18.03 -1.79 -6.44
C LYS A 61 -18.26 -1.70 -4.93
N LYS A 62 -17.29 -1.17 -4.17
CA LYS A 62 -17.37 -0.94 -2.73
C LYS A 62 -17.03 0.52 -2.45
N MET A 63 -18.03 1.32 -2.09
CA MET A 63 -17.81 2.61 -1.43
C MET A 63 -17.63 2.36 0.07
N LYS A 64 -16.66 3.05 0.68
CA LYS A 64 -16.61 3.13 2.15
C LYS A 64 -17.89 3.81 2.62
N ASP A 65 -18.48 3.30 3.69
CA ASP A 65 -19.70 3.88 4.26
C ASP A 65 -19.42 5.35 4.65
N PRO A 66 -20.11 6.33 4.04
CA PRO A 66 -19.91 7.73 4.34
C PRO A 66 -20.35 8.11 5.76
N GLU A 67 -21.16 7.29 6.42
CA GLU A 67 -21.61 7.51 7.80
C GLU A 67 -20.70 6.81 8.84
N ALA A 68 -19.79 5.94 8.39
CA ALA A 68 -18.85 5.26 9.27
C ALA A 68 -17.81 6.25 9.80
N LYS A 69 -18.07 6.77 11.00
CA LYS A 69 -17.07 7.46 11.81
C LYS A 69 -16.27 6.44 12.60
N LYS A 70 -14.95 6.63 12.64
CA LYS A 70 -14.08 5.91 13.57
C LYS A 70 -14.64 6.15 15.00
N PRO A 71 -14.94 5.12 15.80
CA PRO A 71 -15.46 5.33 17.15
C PRO A 71 -14.39 6.03 18.00
N GLU A 72 -14.82 6.86 18.96
CA GLU A 72 -13.91 7.61 19.83
C GLU A 72 -13.02 6.69 20.69
N ASP A 73 -13.47 5.46 20.93
CA ASP A 73 -12.76 4.40 21.67
C ASP A 73 -11.86 3.52 20.77
N TRP A 74 -11.63 3.92 19.52
CA TRP A 74 -10.77 3.18 18.62
C TRP A 74 -9.30 3.51 18.87
N ASP A 75 -8.67 2.62 19.64
CA ASP A 75 -7.26 2.68 19.95
C ASP A 75 -6.39 2.20 18.76
N ASP A 76 -5.63 3.12 18.16
CA ASP A 76 -4.62 2.81 17.13
C ASP A 76 -3.23 2.59 17.74
N ASN A 77 -3.08 2.64 19.07
CA ASN A 77 -1.79 2.48 19.72
C ASN A 77 -1.34 1.01 19.70
N ALA A 78 -0.40 0.70 18.81
CA ALA A 78 0.23 -0.62 18.73
C ALA A 78 1.08 -0.98 19.98
N LYS A 79 1.34 -0.01 20.86
CA LYS A 79 2.04 -0.19 22.13
C LYS A 79 1.20 0.46 23.22
N ILE A 80 0.69 -0.35 24.13
CA ILE A 80 0.00 0.08 25.34
C ILE A 80 1.06 0.07 26.44
N GLU A 81 1.16 1.16 27.21
CA GLU A 81 1.98 1.16 28.43
C GLU A 81 1.36 0.16 29.41
N ASP A 82 2.17 -0.75 29.95
CA ASP A 82 1.68 -1.80 30.83
C ASP A 82 1.11 -1.17 32.11
N PRO A 83 -0.21 -1.30 32.38
CA PRO A 83 -0.86 -0.67 33.52
C PRO A 83 -0.44 -1.28 34.87
N ASP A 84 0.20 -2.44 34.88
CA ASP A 84 0.77 -3.07 36.09
C ASP A 84 2.24 -2.67 36.32
N ASP A 85 2.87 -2.01 35.36
CA ASP A 85 4.29 -1.62 35.43
C ASP A 85 4.44 -0.33 36.25
N LYS A 86 4.52 -0.52 37.57
CA LYS A 86 4.84 0.54 38.52
C LYS A 86 6.35 0.76 38.49
N LYS A 87 6.79 1.98 38.18
CA LYS A 87 8.19 2.43 38.38
C LYS A 87 8.66 1.94 39.77
N PRO A 88 9.62 0.99 39.85
CA PRO A 88 10.09 0.50 41.14
C PRO A 88 10.72 1.66 41.91
N GLU A 89 10.60 1.67 43.24
CA GLU A 89 11.14 2.75 44.09
C GLU A 89 12.67 2.92 43.92
N ASP A 90 13.35 1.88 43.44
CA ASP A 90 14.80 1.83 43.17
C ASP A 90 15.18 2.22 41.72
N TRP A 91 14.23 2.75 40.94
CA TRP A 91 14.46 3.18 39.55
C TRP A 91 15.12 4.57 39.45
N ASP A 92 15.02 5.38 40.50
CA ASP A 92 15.78 6.64 40.65
C ASP A 92 17.02 6.37 41.50
N GLN A 93 18.01 5.67 40.92
CA GLN A 93 19.33 5.59 41.54
C GLN A 93 20.04 6.94 41.40
N PRO A 94 20.59 7.52 42.48
CA PRO A 94 21.33 8.76 42.40
C PRO A 94 22.56 8.57 41.49
N GLU A 95 22.77 9.50 40.55
CA GLU A 95 23.87 9.47 39.59
C GLU A 95 25.26 9.43 40.26
N TYR A 96 25.33 9.81 41.55
CA TYR A 96 26.51 9.73 42.40
C TYR A 96 26.22 8.95 43.68
N ILE A 97 26.94 7.85 43.88
CA ILE A 97 26.94 7.07 45.13
C ILE A 97 28.17 7.52 45.94
N PRO A 98 28.03 7.90 47.22
CA PRO A 98 29.19 8.22 48.06
C PRO A 98 30.04 6.95 48.25
N ASP A 99 31.34 7.07 48.01
CA ASP A 99 32.29 5.97 48.18
C ASP A 99 32.39 5.60 49.68
N PRO A 100 31.98 4.37 50.07
CA PRO A 100 31.95 3.95 51.47
C PRO A 100 33.33 3.85 52.13
N ASP A 101 34.41 3.81 51.35
CA ASP A 101 35.80 3.76 51.84
C ASP A 101 36.48 5.14 51.87
N ALA A 102 35.78 6.22 51.47
CA ALA A 102 36.33 7.57 51.46
C ALA A 102 36.42 8.17 52.88
N VAL A 103 37.62 8.13 53.47
CA VAL A 103 37.95 8.83 54.72
C VAL A 103 38.48 10.23 54.39
N LYS A 104 37.86 11.27 54.97
CA LYS A 104 38.31 12.66 54.83
C LYS A 104 39.68 12.82 55.52
N PRO A 105 40.72 13.33 54.85
CA PRO A 105 42.03 13.53 55.49
C PRO A 105 41.93 14.62 56.57
N GLU A 106 42.63 14.43 57.70
CA GLU A 106 42.76 15.45 58.75
C GLU A 106 43.69 16.59 58.27
N ASP A 107 43.34 17.82 58.67
CA ASP A 107 43.97 19.11 58.29
C ASP A 107 45.39 19.27 58.90
#